data_AF-A0A5R2N4N1-F1
#
_entry.id   AF-A0A5R2N4N1-F1
#
_cell.length_a   1.000
_cell.length_b   1.000
_cell.length_c   1.000
_cell.angle_alpha   90.00
_cell.angle_beta   90.00
_cell.angle_gamma   90.00
#
_symmetry.space_group_name_H-M   'P 1'
#
loop_
_entity.id
_entity.type
_entity.pdbx_description
1 polymer ?
#
loop_
_entity_poly.entity_id
_entity_poly.type
_entity_poly.pdbx_seq_one_letter_code
_entity_poly.pdbx_strand_id
1 'polypeptide(L)'
;MPVVDVKDGSVVPERAAGGVEHSRRMQDELREQNERFSAAVENMSHGLCMFDADERMIICNRNYIDIFHLDAKVMRPGIRFIDILRH
;
A
#
# COMPACT_ATOMS: atom_id res chain seq x y z
N MET A 1 20.85 -61.00 18.05
CA MET A 1 20.94 -59.85 17.09
C MET A 1 20.05 -60.16 15.90
N PRO A 2 19.43 -59.18 15.19
CA PRO A 2 18.81 -57.87 15.53
C PRO A 2 17.29 -57.90 15.11
N VAL A 3 16.42 -56.89 15.14
CA VAL A 3 16.44 -55.47 14.73
C VAL A 3 15.32 -54.67 15.45
N VAL A 4 15.58 -53.38 15.63
CA VAL A 4 14.68 -52.31 16.11
C VAL A 4 13.78 -51.79 14.98
N ASP A 5 12.68 -51.12 15.32
CA ASP A 5 12.06 -49.94 14.67
C ASP A 5 10.62 -49.79 15.21
N VAL A 6 10.32 -48.91 16.18
CA VAL A 6 10.05 -47.46 16.06
C VAL A 6 9.14 -47.15 14.86
N LYS A 7 7.89 -46.72 15.12
CA LYS A 7 7.44 -45.35 14.82
C LYS A 7 6.03 -45.03 15.35
N ASP A 8 6.06 -43.98 16.16
CA ASP A 8 5.00 -43.09 16.62
C ASP A 8 4.39 -42.27 15.45
N GLY A 9 3.18 -41.75 15.67
CA GLY A 9 2.70 -40.53 15.05
C GLY A 9 2.03 -40.65 13.68
N SER A 10 0.73 -40.91 13.65
CA SER A 10 -0.14 -40.40 12.57
C SER A 10 -0.83 -39.12 13.04
N VAL A 11 -0.06 -38.02 13.14
CA VAL A 11 -0.63 -36.68 13.20
C VAL A 11 -1.02 -36.30 11.77
N VAL A 12 -2.31 -36.32 11.49
CA VAL A 12 -2.89 -35.80 10.25
C VAL A 12 -2.64 -34.28 10.24
N PRO A 13 -1.96 -33.69 9.25
CA PRO A 13 -1.64 -32.28 9.28
C PRO A 13 -2.89 -31.45 8.95
N GLU A 14 -3.24 -30.59 9.91
CA GLU A 14 -4.26 -29.55 9.85
C GLU A 14 -3.89 -28.49 8.79
N ARG A 15 -4.18 -28.80 7.52
CA ARG A 15 -3.96 -27.91 6.38
C ARG A 15 -5.20 -27.05 6.14
N ALA A 16 -5.37 -25.99 6.93
CA ALA A 16 -6.34 -24.92 6.63
C ALA A 16 -5.97 -23.53 7.21
N ALA A 17 -5.24 -23.45 8.33
CA ALA A 17 -4.92 -22.18 8.99
C ALA A 17 -3.83 -21.33 8.30
N GLY A 18 -2.91 -21.96 7.55
CA GLY A 18 -1.76 -21.26 6.96
C GLY A 18 -2.07 -20.27 5.84
N GLY A 19 -3.17 -20.45 5.10
CA GLY A 19 -3.52 -19.58 3.98
C GLY A 19 -4.06 -18.22 4.41
N VAL A 20 -4.87 -18.20 5.48
CA VAL A 20 -5.49 -16.97 6.00
C VAL A 20 -4.46 -16.11 6.74
N GLU A 21 -3.59 -16.73 7.53
CA GLU A 21 -2.52 -16.01 8.23
C GLU A 21 -1.50 -15.38 7.27
N HIS A 22 -1.13 -16.10 6.20
CA HIS A 22 -0.19 -15.60 5.21
C HIS A 22 -0.74 -14.39 4.43
N SER A 23 -2.00 -14.48 3.98
CA SER A 23 -2.66 -13.36 3.29
C SER A 23 -2.77 -12.13 4.17
N ARG A 24 -3.05 -12.32 5.47
CA ARG A 24 -3.17 -11.21 6.42
C ARG A 24 -1.82 -10.54 6.68
N ARG A 25 -0.75 -11.32 6.90
CA ARG A 25 0.61 -10.76 7.06
C ARG A 25 1.03 -9.94 5.84
N MET A 26 0.75 -10.43 4.63
CA MET A 26 1.07 -9.71 3.40
C MET A 26 0.29 -8.39 3.27
N GLN A 27 -0.98 -8.38 3.68
CA GLN A 27 -1.79 -7.14 3.72
C GLN A 27 -1.29 -6.15 4.77
N ASP A 28 -0.92 -6.63 5.96
CA ASP A 28 -0.41 -5.79 7.04
C ASP A 28 0.94 -5.15 6.64
N GLU A 29 1.83 -5.92 6.01
CA GLU A 29 3.12 -5.41 5.48
C GLU A 29 2.90 -4.35 4.39
N LEU A 30 2.00 -4.61 3.43
CA LEU A 30 1.66 -3.65 2.38
C LEU A 30 1.10 -2.35 2.95
N ARG A 31 0.23 -2.46 3.97
CA ARG A 31 -0.36 -1.30 4.64
C ARG A 31 0.71 -0.49 5.36
N GLU A 32 1.58 -1.15 6.12
CA GLU A 32 2.66 -0.46 6.84
C GLU A 32 3.62 0.25 5.88
N GLN A 33 3.97 -0.39 4.77
CA GLN A 33 4.77 0.24 3.72
C GLN A 33 4.06 1.47 3.12
N ASN A 34 2.76 1.37 2.85
CA ASN A 34 1.99 2.48 2.31
C ASN A 34 1.86 3.65 3.29
N GLU A 35 1.66 3.36 4.59
CA GLU A 35 1.61 4.37 5.64
C GLU A 35 2.96 5.09 5.78
N ARG A 36 4.06 4.34 5.81
CA ARG A 36 5.42 4.93 5.82
C ARG A 36 5.71 5.76 4.58
N PHE A 37 5.31 5.28 3.40
CA PHE A 37 5.48 6.00 2.15
C PHE A 37 4.66 7.30 2.15
N SER A 38 3.38 7.24 2.56
CA SER A 38 2.51 8.40 2.67
C SER A 38 3.07 9.44 3.65
N ALA A 39 3.56 9.00 4.81
CA ALA A 39 4.19 9.87 5.80
C ALA A 39 5.48 10.50 5.27
N ALA A 40 6.29 9.75 4.52
CA ALA A 40 7.51 10.29 3.91
C ALA A 40 7.17 11.39 2.89
N VAL A 41 6.24 11.12 1.97
CA VAL A 41 5.81 12.06 0.91
C VAL A 41 5.20 13.34 1.46
N GLU A 42 4.37 13.22 2.51
CA GLU A 42 3.69 14.36 3.12
C GLU A 42 4.67 15.30 3.85
N ASN A 43 5.77 14.78 4.39
CA ASN A 43 6.79 15.57 5.10
C ASN A 43 7.92 16.08 4.20
N MET A 44 7.88 15.84 2.88
CA MET A 44 8.90 16.36 1.97
C MET A 44 8.80 17.88 1.81
N SER A 45 9.93 18.58 1.86
CA SER A 45 10.01 20.02 1.59
C SER A 45 9.75 20.40 0.12
N HIS A 46 9.66 19.42 -0.78
CA HIS A 46 9.31 19.60 -2.18
C HIS A 46 7.82 19.30 -2.40
N GLY A 47 7.20 19.98 -3.36
CA GLY A 47 5.88 19.61 -3.85
C GLY A 47 5.96 18.37 -4.75
N LEU A 48 5.09 17.40 -4.55
CA LEU A 48 4.96 16.20 -5.38
C LEU A 48 3.53 16.05 -5.89
N CYS A 49 3.39 15.87 -7.20
CA CYS A 49 2.15 15.49 -7.86
C CYS A 49 2.46 14.48 -8.96
N MET A 50 1.73 13.37 -9.00
CA MET A 50 1.94 12.30 -9.97
C MET A 50 0.60 11.88 -10.59
N PHE A 51 0.62 11.56 -11.88
CA PHE A 51 -0.52 11.13 -12.67
C PHE A 51 -0.29 9.73 -13.24
N ASP A 52 -1.36 8.98 -13.49
CA ASP A 52 -1.32 7.74 -14.26
C ASP A 52 -1.34 8.00 -15.78
N ALA A 53 -1.40 6.92 -16.57
CA ALA A 53 -1.42 6.98 -18.03
C ALA A 53 -2.70 7.64 -18.61
N ASP A 54 -3.78 7.68 -17.83
CA ASP A 54 -5.04 8.33 -18.21
C ASP A 54 -5.13 9.77 -17.67
N GLU A 55 -3.99 10.34 -17.28
CA GLU A 55 -3.85 11.68 -16.70
C GLU A 55 -4.68 11.89 -15.43
N ARG A 56 -4.91 10.82 -14.66
CA ARG A 56 -5.59 10.91 -13.36
C ARG A 56 -4.56 11.02 -12.25
N MET A 57 -4.79 11.96 -11.34
CA MET A 57 -3.89 12.20 -10.22
C MET A 57 -3.88 11.00 -9.29
N ILE A 58 -2.72 10.41 -9.05
CA ILE A 58 -2.55 9.27 -8.14
C ILE A 58 -1.92 9.66 -6.81
N ILE A 59 -1.06 10.69 -6.80
CA ILE A 59 -0.40 11.19 -5.59
C ILE A 59 -0.33 12.70 -5.66
N CYS A 60 -0.65 13.37 -4.55
CA CYS A 60 -0.43 14.79 -4.35
C CYS A 60 -0.14 15.03 -2.87
N ASN A 61 1.02 15.58 -2.56
CA ASN A 61 1.34 15.96 -1.18
C ASN A 61 0.81 17.37 -0.87
N ARG A 62 0.60 17.66 0.41
CA ARG A 62 0.07 18.96 0.83
C ARG A 62 0.97 20.13 0.44
N ASN A 63 2.28 19.94 0.49
CA ASN A 63 3.24 20.98 0.11
C ASN A 63 3.07 21.42 -1.36
N TYR A 64 2.70 20.51 -2.28
CA TYR A 64 2.36 20.88 -3.67
C TYR A 64 1.14 21.81 -3.73
N ILE A 65 0.10 21.51 -2.96
CA ILE A 65 -1.12 22.32 -2.87
C ILE A 65 -0.79 23.72 -2.33
N ASP A 66 0.05 23.78 -1.29
CA ASP A 66 0.44 25.02 -0.63
C ASP A 66 1.32 25.92 -1.53
N ILE A 67 2.31 25.34 -2.23
CA ILE A 67 3.21 26.06 -3.15
C ILE A 67 2.44 26.71 -4.30
N PHE A 68 1.46 26.02 -4.86
CA PHE A 68 0.69 26.49 -6.01
C PHE A 68 -0.64 27.16 -5.63
N HIS A 69 -0.93 27.31 -4.33
CA HIS A 69 -2.18 27.88 -3.81
C HIS A 69 -3.44 27.26 -4.40
N LEU A 70 -3.44 25.93 -4.54
CA LEU A 70 -4.55 25.17 -5.13
C LEU A 70 -5.63 24.85 -4.10
N ASP A 71 -6.85 24.58 -4.55
CA ASP A 71 -7.93 24.12 -3.66
C ASP A 71 -7.75 22.63 -3.34
N ALA A 72 -7.47 22.32 -2.07
CA ALA A 72 -7.36 20.95 -1.55
C ALA A 72 -8.66 20.13 -1.73
N LYS A 73 -9.82 20.78 -1.91
CA LYS A 73 -11.08 20.09 -2.22
C LYS A 73 -11.11 19.56 -3.65
N VAL A 74 -10.43 20.23 -4.58
CA VAL A 74 -10.30 19.85 -5.99
C VAL A 74 -9.17 18.83 -6.15
N MET A 75 -8.04 19.04 -5.47
CA MET A 75 -6.85 18.19 -5.55
C MET A 75 -7.03 16.85 -4.80
N ARG A 76 -7.87 15.96 -5.35
CA ARG A 76 -8.12 14.61 -4.82
C ARG A 76 -7.69 13.51 -5.78
N PRO A 77 -7.19 12.36 -5.30
CA PRO A 77 -6.85 11.24 -6.16
C PRO A 77 -8.00 10.86 -7.12
N GLY A 78 -7.67 10.62 -8.38
CA GLY A 78 -8.60 10.30 -9.46
C GLY A 78 -9.07 11.49 -10.30
N ILE A 79 -8.86 12.74 -9.86
CA ILE A 79 -9.15 13.93 -10.68
C ILE A 79 -8.28 13.93 -11.94
N ARG A 80 -8.84 14.31 -13.09
CA ARG A 80 -8.07 14.44 -14.32
C ARG A 80 -7.29 15.74 -14.32
N PHE A 81 -6.10 15.72 -14.91
CA PHE A 81 -5.27 16.90 -15.06
C PHE A 81 -6.01 18.08 -15.72
N ILE A 82 -6.79 17.82 -16.77
CA ILE A 82 -7.57 18.86 -17.45
C ILE A 82 -8.62 19.53 -16.56
N ASP A 83 -9.18 18.82 -15.57
CA ASP A 83 -10.20 19.37 -14.69
C ASP A 83 -9.55 20.29 -13.63
N ILE A 84 -8.29 20.05 -13.27
CA ILE A 84 -7.49 20.94 -12.42
C ILE A 84 -7.23 22.27 -13.14
N LEU A 85 -6.84 22.23 -14.42
CA LEU A 85 -6.53 23.43 -15.22
C LEU A 85 -7.72 24.34 -15.53
N ARG A 86 -8.94 23.84 -15.34
CA ARG A 86 -10.18 24.57 -15.62
C ARG A 86 -10.72 25.36 -14.41
N HIS A 87 -10.14 25.16 -13.24
CA HIS A 87 -10.44 25.92 -12.03
C HIS A 87 -9.47 27.09 -11.88
#